data_AF-Q1ZJ96-F1
#
_entry.id   AF-Q1ZJ96-F1
#
_cell.length_a   1.000
_cell.length_b   1.000
_cell.length_c   1.000
_cell.angle_alpha   90.00
_cell.angle_beta   90.00
_cell.angle_gamma   90.00
#
_symmetry.space_group_name_H-M   'P 1'
#
loop_
_entity.id
_entity.type
_entity.pdbx_description
1 polymer ?
#
loop_
_entity_poly.entity_id
_entity_poly.type
_entity_poly.pdbx_seq_one_letter_code
_entity_poly.pdbx_strand_id
1 'polypeptide(L)'
;MKKTLLATALLGLVLVGCDQASDKTSSTSSAANDQVTELSQAADNAKNSLDWMGEYTGIEPCADCSGIETSLTLKDDGSYI
;
A
#
# COMPACT_ATOMS: atom_id res chain seq x y z
N MET A 1 -8.31 -41.97 -31.73
CA MET A 1 -8.80 -42.53 -30.45
C MET A 1 -7.59 -42.96 -29.62
N LYS A 2 -7.68 -42.77 -28.30
CA LYS A 2 -6.90 -43.39 -27.20
C LYS A 2 -5.69 -42.58 -26.70
N LYS A 3 -5.97 -41.89 -25.58
CA LYS A 3 -5.10 -41.60 -24.42
C LYS A 3 -4.33 -40.28 -24.43
N THR A 4 -5.11 -39.22 -24.61
CA THR A 4 -5.02 -37.97 -23.85
C THR A 4 -5.17 -38.25 -22.34
N LEU A 5 -4.08 -38.41 -21.59
CA LEU A 5 -4.07 -38.34 -20.12
C LEU A 5 -2.68 -37.90 -19.65
N LEU A 6 -2.64 -36.92 -18.73
CA LEU A 6 -1.48 -36.42 -17.97
C LEU A 6 -0.56 -35.38 -18.63
N ALA A 7 -1.06 -34.16 -18.87
CA ALA A 7 -0.25 -32.93 -18.70
C ALA A 7 -1.11 -31.70 -18.98
N THR A 8 -1.76 -31.16 -17.94
CA THR A 8 -2.15 -29.73 -17.78
C THR A 8 -3.10 -29.66 -16.59
N ALA A 9 -2.55 -29.80 -15.39
CA ALA A 9 -3.21 -29.39 -14.16
C ALA A 9 -2.71 -27.98 -13.80
N LEU A 10 -3.64 -27.17 -13.28
CA LEU A 10 -3.45 -25.84 -12.72
C LEU A 10 -3.42 -24.67 -13.72
N LEU A 11 -4.52 -24.55 -14.47
CA LEU A 11 -5.05 -23.24 -14.85
C LEU A 11 -6.21 -22.93 -13.89
N GLY A 12 -5.99 -22.00 -12.96
CA GLY A 12 -7.02 -21.60 -12.01
C GLY A 12 -6.47 -20.76 -10.87
N LEU A 13 -6.28 -19.47 -11.11
CA LEU A 13 -6.51 -18.49 -10.05
C LEU A 13 -7.60 -17.54 -10.54
N VAL A 14 -8.79 -17.76 -9.99
CA VAL A 14 -10.01 -17.00 -10.23
C VAL A 14 -9.79 -15.59 -9.67
N LEU A 15 -9.91 -14.58 -10.54
CA LEU A 15 -10.03 -13.19 -10.13
C LEU A 15 -11.40 -13.00 -9.46
N VAL A 16 -11.44 -13.06 -8.13
CA VAL A 16 -12.57 -12.54 -7.35
C VAL A 16 -12.30 -11.06 -7.13
N GLY A 17 -12.67 -10.24 -8.10
CA GLY A 17 -12.83 -8.80 -7.92
C GLY A 17 -14.17 -8.56 -7.24
N CYS A 18 -14.16 -8.19 -5.96
CA CYS A 18 -15.35 -7.75 -5.26
C CYS A 18 -15.53 -6.26 -5.53
N ASP A 19 -16.33 -5.91 -6.55
CA ASP A 19 -16.89 -4.57 -6.69
C ASP A 19 -18.03 -4.43 -5.69
N GLN A 20 -17.78 -3.70 -4.59
CA GLN A 20 -18.86 -3.29 -3.69
C GLN A 20 -19.29 -1.87 -4.05
N ALA A 21 -20.05 -1.76 -5.14
CA ALA A 21 -20.97 -0.65 -5.34
C ALA A 21 -22.28 -0.99 -4.61
N SER A 22 -22.45 -0.46 -3.41
CA SER A 22 -23.75 -0.37 -2.75
C SER A 22 -24.15 1.09 -2.65
N ASP A 23 -25.19 1.38 -3.41
CA ASP A 23 -25.92 2.63 -3.49
C ASP A 23 -26.54 3.06 -2.15
N LYS A 24 -26.82 4.37 -2.14
CA LYS A 24 -27.41 5.21 -1.10
C LYS A 24 -28.59 4.59 -0.33
N THR A 25 -28.68 4.92 0.96
CA THR A 25 -29.96 5.24 1.61
C THR A 25 -29.83 6.47 2.50
N SER A 26 -30.35 7.57 1.95
CA SER A 26 -31.10 8.67 2.57
C SER A 26 -30.91 8.99 4.06
N SER A 27 -30.46 10.22 4.34
CA SER A 27 -31.05 11.06 5.37
C SER A 27 -30.96 12.54 4.95
N THR A 28 -32.13 13.14 4.83
CA THR A 28 -32.37 14.54 4.50
C THR A 28 -31.76 15.49 5.55
N SER A 29 -30.99 16.45 5.05
CA SER A 29 -30.75 17.82 5.52
C SER A 29 -30.89 18.16 7.02
N SER A 30 -29.77 18.55 7.64
CA SER A 30 -29.67 19.80 8.41
C SER A 30 -28.21 20.18 8.63
N ALA A 31 -27.87 21.40 8.22
CA ALA A 31 -26.56 22.00 8.42
C ALA A 31 -26.29 22.22 9.91
N ALA A 32 -25.15 21.73 10.40
CA ALA A 32 -24.17 22.47 11.20
C ALA A 32 -23.18 21.50 11.87
N ASN A 33 -21.90 21.81 11.65
CA ASN A 33 -20.75 21.43 12.49
C ASN A 33 -20.02 20.10 12.22
N ASP A 34 -19.54 19.94 10.99
CA ASP A 34 -18.44 19.03 10.61
C ASP A 34 -17.08 19.58 11.12
N GLN A 35 -16.86 19.57 12.43
CA GLN A 35 -15.56 19.91 13.02
C GLN A 35 -15.21 19.05 14.24
N VAL A 36 -15.64 17.78 14.31
CA VAL A 36 -15.11 16.81 15.29
C VAL A 36 -15.18 15.37 14.75
N THR A 37 -14.56 15.08 13.62
CA THR A 37 -14.30 13.67 13.18
C THR A 37 -12.95 13.52 12.44
N GLU A 38 -12.28 14.63 12.11
CA GLU A 38 -10.92 14.69 11.51
C GLU A 38 -9.78 14.73 12.56
N LEU A 39 -10.02 14.40 13.82
CA LEU A 39 -8.97 14.37 14.85
C LEU A 39 -8.58 12.94 15.26
N SER A 40 -9.36 11.92 14.88
CA SER A 40 -9.12 10.53 15.31
C SER A 40 -8.48 9.63 14.25
N GLN A 41 -8.48 10.02 12.97
CA GLN A 41 -7.85 9.25 11.89
C GLN A 41 -6.41 9.71 11.56
N ALA A 42 -5.99 10.87 12.08
CA ALA A 42 -4.67 11.43 11.84
C ALA A 42 -3.58 10.87 12.78
N ALA A 43 -3.96 10.13 13.83
CA ALA A 43 -3.04 9.73 14.89
C ALA A 43 -2.15 8.52 14.51
N ASP A 44 -2.70 7.55 13.78
CA ASP A 44 -2.06 6.25 13.55
C ASP A 44 -1.49 6.16 12.13
N ASN A 45 -0.25 6.62 11.94
CA ASN A 45 0.48 6.44 10.68
C ASN A 45 1.98 6.28 10.94
N ALA A 46 2.71 5.77 9.95
CA ALA A 46 4.14 5.51 10.07
C ALA A 46 4.96 6.75 10.49
N LYS A 47 4.58 7.95 10.03
CA LYS A 47 5.27 9.20 10.37
C LYS A 47 5.15 9.55 11.86
N ASN A 48 4.02 9.20 12.48
CA ASN A 48 3.74 9.48 13.90
C ASN A 48 4.11 8.31 14.83
N SER A 49 4.10 7.07 14.34
CA SER A 49 4.27 5.87 15.15
C SER A 49 5.68 5.27 15.14
N LEU A 50 6.48 5.53 14.11
CA LEU A 50 7.83 4.98 13.98
C LEU A 50 8.88 6.04 14.31
N ASP A 51 10.00 5.59 14.87
CA ASP A 51 11.26 6.35 14.85
C ASP A 51 11.94 6.13 13.49
N TRP A 52 11.42 6.81 12.47
CA TRP A 52 11.81 6.64 11.06
C TRP A 52 13.02 7.49 10.65
N MET A 53 13.50 8.34 11.54
CA MET A 53 14.63 9.22 11.25
C MET A 53 15.94 8.46 11.46
N GLY A 54 16.84 8.49 10.50
CA GLY A 54 18.08 7.72 10.57
C GLY A 54 18.74 7.44 9.23
N GLU A 55 19.82 6.66 9.29
CA GLU A 55 20.56 6.17 8.13
C GLU A 55 20.11 4.76 7.75
N TYR A 56 19.83 4.58 6.46
CA TYR A 56 19.39 3.33 5.86
C TYR A 56 20.38 2.94 4.76
N THR A 57 20.93 1.74 4.87
CA THR A 57 21.90 1.22 3.90
C THR A 57 21.38 -0.03 3.22
N GLY A 58 21.63 -0.17 1.91
CA GLY A 58 21.22 -1.34 1.15
C GLY A 58 21.89 -1.44 -0.21
N ILE A 59 21.67 -2.56 -0.90
CA ILE A 59 22.07 -2.75 -2.29
C ILE A 59 20.80 -2.88 -3.11
N GLU A 60 20.51 -1.90 -3.95
CA GLU A 60 19.36 -1.88 -4.83
C GLU A 60 19.66 -2.59 -6.17
N PRO A 61 18.66 -3.25 -6.80
CA PRO A 61 18.84 -3.87 -8.11
C PRO A 61 19.28 -2.87 -9.19
N CYS A 62 20.19 -3.31 -10.05
CA CYS A 62 20.72 -2.52 -11.15
C CYS A 62 20.45 -3.22 -12.49
N ALA A 63 20.14 -2.46 -13.54
CA ALA A 63 19.74 -3.02 -14.83
C ALA A 63 20.89 -3.77 -15.53
N ASP A 64 22.11 -3.25 -15.43
CA ASP A 64 23.29 -3.70 -16.17
C ASP A 64 24.58 -3.65 -15.31
N CYS A 65 24.44 -3.61 -14.00
CA CYS A 65 25.55 -3.67 -13.04
C CYS A 65 25.24 -4.63 -11.88
N SER A 66 26.21 -4.86 -10.99
CA SER A 66 26.09 -5.81 -9.87
C SER A 66 25.12 -5.38 -8.77
N GLY A 67 24.68 -4.12 -8.77
CA GLY A 67 23.83 -3.51 -7.74
C GLY A 67 24.31 -2.09 -7.41
N ILE A 68 23.42 -1.30 -6.79
CA ILE A 68 23.72 0.07 -6.35
C ILE A 68 23.79 0.07 -4.83
N GLU A 69 25.00 0.24 -4.28
CA GLU A 69 25.16 0.53 -2.86
C GLU A 69 24.56 1.90 -2.55
N THR A 70 23.55 1.91 -1.69
CA THR A 70 22.75 3.09 -1.35
C THR A 70 22.86 3.35 0.15
N SER A 71 23.19 4.59 0.51
CA SER A 71 22.97 5.14 1.85
C SER A 71 21.95 6.28 1.72
N LEU A 72 20.93 6.26 2.57
CA LEU A 72 19.88 7.25 2.64
C LEU A 72 19.76 7.71 4.09
N THR A 73 19.92 9.01 4.31
CA THR A 73 19.66 9.63 5.61
C THR A 73 18.34 10.40 5.57
N LEU A 74 17.37 10.01 6.39
CA LEU A 74 16.12 10.74 6.58
C LEU A 74 16.23 11.66 7.79
N LYS A 75 15.82 12.93 7.64
CA LYS A 75 15.84 13.96 8.71
C LYS A 75 14.42 14.35 9.15
N ASP A 76 14.31 14.93 10.35
CA ASP A 76 13.06 15.34 11.00
C ASP A 76 12.35 16.45 10.24
N ASP A 77 13.13 17.35 9.65
CA ASP A 77 12.65 18.43 8.78
C ASP A 77 12.07 17.94 7.45
N GLY A 78 12.10 16.63 7.21
CA GLY A 78 11.61 15.98 5.99
C GLY A 78 12.58 16.03 4.82
N SER A 79 13.80 16.54 5.01
CA SER A 79 14.86 16.45 4.02
C SER A 79 15.54 15.08 4.05
N TYR A 80 16.21 14.73 2.95
CA TYR A 80 17.02 13.53 2.82
C TYR A 80 18.38 13.83 2.19
N ILE A 81 19.35 12.94 2.45
CA ILE A 81 20.68 12.92 1.81
C ILE A 81 20.95 11.50 1.34
#